data_AF-A0A6V7IWH4-F1
#
_entry.id   AF-A0A6V7IWH4-F1
#
_cell.length_a   1.000
_cell.length_b   1.000
_cell.length_c   1.000
_cell.angle_alpha   90.00
_cell.angle_beta   90.00
_cell.angle_gamma   90.00
#
_symmetry.space_group_name_H-M   'P 1'
#
loop_
_entity.id
_entity.type
_entity.pdbx_description
1 polymer ?
#
loop_
_entity_poly.entity_id
_entity_poly.type
_entity_poly.pdbx_seq_one_letter_code
_entity_poly.pdbx_strand_id
1 'polypeptide(L)' 'DESATVAIIREVYDSADAHETFEYELERALEAEYNLIVIEPSKLGDETSRWITVGNCLHKTASLSGLAAIAT' A
#
# COMPACT_ATOMS: atom_id res chain seq x y z
N ASP A 1 24.87 23.12 -5.20
CA ASP A 1 24.51 21.75 -5.55
C ASP A 1 23.41 21.25 -4.62
N GLU A 2 22.16 21.41 -5.04
CA GLU A 2 20.97 20.92 -4.33
C GLU A 2 20.53 19.59 -4.95
N SER A 3 21.52 18.72 -5.09
CA SER A 3 21.45 17.51 -5.90
C SER A 3 20.79 16.41 -5.06
N ALA A 4 19.59 15.99 -5.47
CA ALA A 4 19.01 14.69 -5.14
C ALA A 4 18.93 14.33 -3.64
N THR A 5 18.20 15.12 -2.84
CA THR A 5 17.99 14.80 -1.42
C THR A 5 17.07 13.59 -1.19
N VAL A 6 16.16 13.27 -2.11
CA VAL A 6 15.16 12.20 -1.92
C VAL A 6 14.92 11.41 -3.20
N ALA A 7 15.01 10.07 -3.11
CA ALA A 7 14.52 9.13 -4.11
C ALA A 7 13.24 8.45 -3.57
N ILE A 8 12.23 8.27 -4.41
CA ILE A 8 11.02 7.52 -4.07
C ILE A 8 10.95 6.31 -5.00
N ILE A 9 10.99 5.12 -4.42
CA ILE A 9 10.92 3.83 -5.12
C ILE A 9 9.59 3.20 -4.73
N ARG A 10 8.75 2.89 -5.72
CA ARG A 10 7.46 2.25 -5.46
C ARG A 10 7.64 0.75 -5.54
N GLU A 11 7.38 0.09 -4.42
CA GLU A 11 7.39 -1.36 -4.38
C GLU A 11 6.16 -1.88 -5.13
N VAL A 12 6.42 -2.50 -6.29
CA VAL A 12 5.41 -3.17 -7.12
C VAL A 12 5.62 -4.67 -6.92
N TYR A 13 4.56 -5.42 -6.65
CA TYR A 13 4.62 -6.88 -6.48
C TYR A 13 3.90 -7.65 -7.61
N ASP A 14 3.22 -6.96 -8.52
CA ASP A 14 2.24 -7.57 -9.44
C ASP A 14 2.74 -7.86 -10.87
N SER A 15 3.94 -7.41 -11.24
CA SER A 15 4.52 -7.70 -12.56
C SER A 15 5.52 -8.85 -12.48
N ALA A 16 5.70 -9.59 -13.57
CA ALA A 16 6.71 -10.65 -13.67
C ALA A 16 8.11 -10.13 -13.31
N ASP A 17 8.40 -8.88 -13.71
CA ASP A 17 9.72 -8.24 -13.54
C ASP A 17 9.72 -7.22 -12.38
N ALA A 18 8.71 -7.30 -11.49
CA ALA A 18 8.52 -6.37 -10.37
C ALA A 18 9.76 -6.28 -9.46
N HIS A 19 10.33 -7.44 -9.14
CA HIS A 19 11.48 -7.55 -8.27
C HIS A 19 12.74 -6.96 -8.90
N GLU A 20 13.01 -7.31 -10.15
CA GLU A 20 14.16 -6.83 -10.92
C GLU A 20 14.10 -5.31 -11.14
N THR A 21 12.90 -4.78 -11.38
CA THR A 21 12.69 -3.33 -11.51
C THR A 21 12.98 -2.60 -10.19
N PHE A 22 12.52 -3.15 -9.07
CA PHE A 22 12.79 -2.58 -7.75
C PHE A 22 14.29 -2.60 -7.42
N GLU A 23 14.97 -3.73 -7.64
CA GLU A 23 16.40 -3.87 -7.41
C GLU A 23 17.20 -2.86 -8.25
N TYR A 24 16.87 -2.73 -9.53
CA TYR A 24 17.52 -1.76 -10.42
C TYR A 24 17.35 -0.31 -9.96
N GLU A 25 16.14 0.10 -9.57
CA GLU A 25 15.90 1.46 -9.08
C GLU A 25 16.63 1.74 -7.77
N LEU A 26 16.72 0.73 -6.89
CA LEU A 26 17.43 0.83 -5.62
C LEU A 26 18.94 0.94 -5.83
N GLU A 27 19.54 0.10 -6.66
CA GLU A 27 20.96 0.20 -7.01
C GLU A 27 21.29 1.57 -7.60
N ARG A 28 20.47 2.06 -8.53
CA ARG A 28 20.66 3.38 -9.13
C ARG A 28 20.57 4.51 -8.10
N ALA A 29 19.69 4.42 -7.12
CA ALA A 29 19.57 5.43 -6.05
C ALA A 29 20.76 5.38 -5.08
N LEU A 30 21.31 4.19 -4.83
CA LEU A 30 22.51 4.02 -4.01
C LEU A 30 23.76 4.57 -4.72
N GLU A 31 23.94 4.26 -6.01
CA GLU A 31 25.05 4.77 -6.83
C GLU A 31 25.03 6.30 -6.95
N ALA A 32 23.84 6.90 -6.94
CA ALA A 32 23.65 8.34 -7.00
C ALA A 32 23.75 9.05 -5.63
N GLU A 33 24.07 8.31 -4.56
CA GLU A 33 24.28 8.84 -3.21
C GLU A 33 23.12 9.71 -2.68
N TYR A 34 21.88 9.29 -2.94
CA TYR A 34 20.70 9.99 -2.41
C TYR A 34 20.71 10.02 -0.87
N ASN A 35 20.42 11.18 -0.29
CA ASN A 35 20.40 11.35 1.18
C ASN A 35 19.24 10.61 1.87
N LEU A 36 18.13 10.40 1.16
CA LEU A 36 16.95 9.71 1.64
C LEU A 36 16.36 8.87 0.52
N ILE A 37 16.12 7.59 0.80
CA ILE A 37 15.41 6.69 -0.12
C ILE A 37 14.11 6.28 0.58
N VAL A 38 12.98 6.62 -0.03
CA VAL A 38 11.64 6.28 0.45
C VAL A 38 11.13 5.11 -0.37
N ILE A 39 10.81 4.01 0.30
CA ILE A 39 10.19 2.85 -0.33
C ILE A 39 8.70 2.89 -0.01
N GLU A 40 7.88 3.13 -1.03
CA GLU A 40 6.43 3.20 -0.88
C GLU A 40 5.77 1.90 -1.37
N PRO A 41 5.11 1.13 -0.49
CA PRO A 41 4.32 -0.01 -0.92
C PRO A 41 3.05 0.48 -1.63
N SER A 42 3.00 0.29 -2.95
CA SER A 42 1.93 0.81 -3.82
C SER A 42 0.52 0.33 -3.43
N LYS A 43 0.41 -0.83 -2.78
CA LYS A 43 -0.87 -1.49 -2.47
C LYS A 43 -1.43 -1.25 -1.08
N LEU A 44 -0.65 -0.70 -0.16
CA LEU A 44 -1.04 -0.67 1.26
C LEU A 44 -2.36 0.08 1.45
N GLY A 45 -2.54 1.19 0.72
CA GLY A 45 -3.79 1.97 0.74
C GLY A 45 -5.00 1.21 0.20
N ASP A 46 -4.84 0.56 -0.96
CA ASP A 46 -5.93 -0.17 -1.62
C ASP A 46 -6.36 -1.41 -0.82
N GLU A 47 -5.41 -2.17 -0.29
CA GLU A 47 -5.70 -3.31 0.58
C GLU A 47 -6.37 -2.87 1.88
N THR A 48 -5.87 -1.80 2.51
CA THR A 48 -6.47 -1.22 3.72
C THR A 48 -7.90 -0.76 3.45
N SER A 49 -8.14 -0.06 2.33
CA SER A 49 -9.47 0.39 1.92
C SER A 49 -10.45 -0.77 1.72
N ARG A 50 -9.99 -1.87 1.10
CA ARG A 50 -10.79 -3.08 0.91
C ARG A 50 -11.16 -3.73 2.24
N TRP A 51 -10.21 -3.85 3.17
CA TRP A 51 -10.48 -4.40 4.50
C TRP A 51 -11.46 -3.53 5.32
N ILE A 52 -11.31 -2.21 5.29
CA ILE A 52 -12.26 -1.26 5.92
C ILE A 52 -13.67 -1.45 5.36
N THR A 53 -13.79 -1.58 4.03
CA THR A 53 -15.07 -1.76 3.36
C THR A 53 -15.77 -3.05 3.79
N VAL A 54 -15.03 -4.16 3.82
CA VAL A 54 -15.55 -5.46 4.29
C VAL A 54 -15.97 -5.38 5.75
N GLY A 55 -15.14 -4.79 6.62
CA GLY A 55 -15.47 -4.61 8.04
C GLY A 55 -16.73 -3.78 8.26
N ASN A 56 -16.88 -2.68 7.53
CA ASN A 56 -18.07 -1.81 7.60
C ASN A 56 -19.33 -2.52 7.12
N CYS A 57 -19.23 -3.33 6.06
CA CYS A 57 -20.34 -4.15 5.58
C CYS A 57 -20.79 -5.13 6.66
N LEU A 58 -19.85 -5.90 7.23
CA LEU A 58 -20.12 -6.87 8.28
C LEU A 58 -20.74 -6.21 9.54
N HIS A 59 -20.24 -5.05 9.96
CA HIS A 59 -20.78 -4.35 11.12
C HIS A 59 -22.23 -3.88 10.90
N LYS A 60 -22.51 -3.28 9.73
CA LYS A 60 -23.87 -2.80 9.40
C LYS A 60 -24.86 -3.95 9.24
N THR A 61 -24.44 -5.05 8.64
CA THR A 61 -25.30 -6.23 8.48
C THR A 61 -25.56 -6.92 9.82
N ALA A 62 -24.55 -7.06 10.68
CA ALA A 62 -24.70 -7.65 12.01
C ALA A 62 -25.60 -6.81 12.93
N SER A 63 -25.46 -5.48 12.90
CA SER A 63 -26.33 -4.59 13.68
C SER A 63 -27.78 -4.64 13.18
N LEU A 64 -28.00 -4.63 11.86
CA LEU A 64 -29.33 -4.73 11.29
C LEU A 64 -29.98 -6.09 11.58
N SER A 65 -29.25 -7.20 11.45
CA SER A 65 -29.77 -8.54 11.73
C SER A 65 -30.08 -8.73 13.21
N GLY A 66 -29.24 -8.19 14.11
CA GLY A 66 -29.50 -8.19 15.55
C GLY A 66 -30.77 -7.43 15.93
N LEU A 67 -30.98 -6.24 15.34
CA LEU A 67 -32.22 -5.47 15.55
C LEU A 67 -33.44 -6.20 14.99
N ALA A 68 -33.34 -6.78 13.79
CA ALA A 68 -34.41 -7.53 13.17
C ALA A 68 -34.83 -8.73 14.04
N ALA A 69 -33.87 -9.47 14.61
CA ALA A 69 -34.13 -10.62 15.46
C ALA A 69 -34.87 -10.27 16.76
N ILE A 70 -34.72 -9.05 17.29
CA ILE A 70 -35.47 -8.59 18.46
C ILE A 70 -36.89 -8.16 18.07
N ALA A 71 -37.06 -7.64 16.85
CA ALA A 71 -38.32 -7.10 16.37
C ALA A 71 -39.30 -8.16 15.85
N THR A 72 -38.82 -9.37 15.53
CA THR A 72 -39.60 -10.56 15.16
C THR A 72 -39.95 -11.41 16.37
#